data_AF-A0A0D7X909-F1
#
_entry.id   AF-A0A0D7X909-F1
#
_cell.length_a   1.000
_cell.length_b   1.000
_cell.length_c   1.000
_cell.angle_alpha   90.00
_cell.angle_beta   90.00
_cell.angle_gamma   90.00
#
_symmetry.space_group_name_H-M   'P 1'
#
loop_
_entity.id
_entity.type
_entity.pdbx_description
1 polymer ?
#
loop_
_entity_poly.entity_id
_entity_poly.type
_entity_poly.pdbx_seq_one_letter_code
_entity_poly.pdbx_strand_id
1 'polypeptide(L)'
;MKSLKSMKKPVIITAVSALAISGALFSQSTYAAQVTKPIQAVYNNIKIIYNGTEVPYDAKTEPFMLDGVTYLPLRLAGTALDKKVDWDGTNKRVVIADKGVPIDQSTVTALNNQITTLTQELNTAKAANTTKDATIAQLQKDNQTLKDDANKSSSSTLKDLERQLNRDYRDKNNANADITLKGDKNDITVTIELTESRWNDISSSRQESYLEDISNDILKTFKDADIEGTVKNSNNGNKLVTFEADSKGNVDLEKLSSKVDLSELKRVLLNDFDRKYNNVSIDFSVKGDSSEVTVDAYVKTDDWNSLTYYQKNRIQEDIISDIRNKNVSRVKGIVHSNENNSTLATFNY
;
A
#
# COMPACT_ATOMS: atom_id res chain seq x y z
N MET A 1 -7.94 120.05 59.45
CA MET A 1 -6.56 120.39 59.85
C MET A 1 -6.18 119.58 61.07
N LYS A 2 -5.07 118.82 60.96
CA LYS A 2 -4.23 118.17 62.00
C LYS A 2 -4.88 117.27 63.08
N SER A 3 -4.33 116.06 63.14
CA SER A 3 -4.63 114.94 64.03
C SER A 3 -3.59 114.79 65.17
N LEU A 4 -3.97 114.03 66.22
CA LEU A 4 -3.20 113.46 67.35
C LEU A 4 -2.77 114.46 68.45
N LYS A 5 -2.86 114.18 69.77
CA LYS A 5 -2.30 113.03 70.53
C LYS A 5 -2.57 113.18 72.05
N SER A 6 -2.52 112.04 72.78
CA SER A 6 -2.08 111.86 74.19
C SER A 6 -3.08 112.23 75.33
N MET A 7 -3.22 111.54 76.47
CA MET A 7 -2.50 110.45 77.17
C MET A 7 -3.35 110.00 78.39
N LYS A 8 -3.16 108.77 78.91
CA LYS A 8 -2.92 108.42 80.34
C LYS A 8 -2.76 106.89 80.55
N LYS A 9 -1.77 106.49 81.36
CA LYS A 9 -1.39 105.13 81.85
C LYS A 9 -2.13 104.85 83.22
N PRO A 10 -1.99 103.73 84.02
CA PRO A 10 -0.85 102.77 84.12
C PRO A 10 -1.05 101.33 84.74
N VAL A 11 0.09 100.61 84.87
CA VAL A 11 0.56 99.65 85.95
C VAL A 11 0.21 98.13 85.95
N ILE A 12 1.26 97.39 86.34
CA ILE A 12 1.59 95.95 86.46
C ILE A 12 1.32 95.42 87.89
N ILE A 13 0.96 94.14 88.10
CA ILE A 13 1.36 93.34 89.31
C ILE A 13 1.64 91.86 88.93
N THR A 14 2.66 91.31 89.57
CA THR A 14 3.37 90.04 89.36
C THR A 14 3.13 89.05 90.54
N ALA A 15 3.48 87.76 90.33
CA ALA A 15 3.98 86.74 91.28
C ALA A 15 3.01 85.69 91.89
N VAL A 16 3.16 84.39 91.54
CA VAL A 16 3.91 83.27 92.20
C VAL A 16 3.15 82.68 93.42
N SER A 17 2.77 81.40 93.47
CA SER A 17 3.50 80.33 94.19
C SER A 17 2.76 78.97 94.11
N ALA A 18 3.52 77.90 94.27
CA ALA A 18 3.21 76.50 94.02
C ALA A 18 2.53 75.71 95.16
N LEU A 19 2.21 74.44 94.83
CA LEU A 19 2.12 73.24 95.68
C LEU A 19 0.84 72.98 96.50
N ALA A 20 0.11 71.92 96.10
CA ALA A 20 -0.34 70.86 97.01
C ALA A 20 -0.74 69.59 96.22
N ILE A 21 0.06 68.53 96.35
CA ILE A 21 -0.30 67.15 95.98
C ILE A 21 -0.98 66.52 97.19
N SER A 22 -2.24 66.13 97.04
CA SER A 22 -2.91 65.00 97.73
C SER A 22 -4.30 64.92 97.09
N GLY A 23 -4.78 63.83 96.52
CA GLY A 23 -4.75 62.44 96.94
C GLY A 23 -6.19 61.97 96.81
N ALA A 24 -6.56 61.38 95.68
CA ALA A 24 -7.84 60.69 95.51
C ALA A 24 -7.71 59.60 94.45
N LEU A 25 -7.70 58.37 94.95
CA LEU A 25 -7.84 57.13 94.20
C LEU A 25 -9.22 57.10 93.54
N PHE A 26 -9.26 57.05 92.22
CA PHE A 26 -10.37 56.43 91.49
C PHE A 26 -9.78 55.60 90.35
N SER A 27 -9.99 54.29 90.45
CA SER A 27 -9.71 53.30 89.41
C SER A 27 -10.36 53.75 88.11
N GLN A 28 -9.55 54.22 87.15
CA GLN A 28 -10.00 54.41 85.79
C GLN A 28 -9.49 53.23 84.98
N SER A 29 -10.44 52.43 84.51
CA SER A 29 -10.26 51.50 83.39
C SER A 29 -9.35 52.14 82.34
N THR A 30 -8.20 51.53 82.10
CA THR A 30 -7.22 51.95 81.10
C THR A 30 -7.80 51.69 79.72
N TYR A 31 -8.68 52.57 79.26
CA TYR A 31 -8.83 52.79 77.83
C TYR A 31 -7.51 53.41 77.37
N ALA A 32 -6.88 52.82 76.35
CA ALA A 32 -5.72 53.45 75.72
C ALA A 32 -6.17 54.83 75.21
N ALA A 33 -5.88 55.89 75.97
CA ALA A 33 -6.22 57.25 75.60
C ALA A 33 -5.47 57.56 74.30
N GLN A 34 -6.21 57.91 73.26
CA GLN A 34 -5.61 58.37 72.01
C GLN A 34 -4.94 59.71 72.28
N VAL A 35 -3.63 59.70 72.55
CA VAL A 35 -2.84 60.92 72.74
C VAL A 35 -2.59 61.55 71.38
N THR A 36 -3.18 62.72 71.14
CA THR A 36 -2.87 63.53 69.96
C THR A 36 -1.74 64.50 70.30
N LYS A 37 -0.67 64.50 69.50
CA LYS A 37 0.40 65.51 69.57
C LYS A 37 0.27 66.46 68.37
N PRO A 38 0.28 67.79 68.58
CA PRO A 38 0.34 68.72 67.46
C PRO A 38 1.68 68.57 66.75
N ILE A 39 1.65 68.60 65.41
CA ILE A 39 2.83 68.65 64.55
C ILE A 39 2.76 69.89 63.66
N GLN A 40 3.92 70.44 63.28
CA GLN A 40 4.00 71.50 62.27
C GLN A 40 4.50 70.88 60.97
N ALA A 41 3.60 70.73 60.00
CA ALA A 41 3.92 70.20 58.68
C ALA A 41 4.14 71.34 57.67
N VAL A 42 5.17 71.21 56.83
CA VAL A 42 5.47 72.14 55.74
C VAL A 42 5.07 71.51 54.42
N TYR A 43 4.15 72.17 53.71
CA TYR A 43 3.74 71.83 52.35
C TYR A 43 4.52 72.71 51.37
N ASN A 44 5.27 72.09 50.46
CA ASN A 44 6.16 72.80 49.53
C ASN A 44 6.12 72.20 48.13
N ASN A 45 4.91 71.92 47.61
CA ASN A 45 4.68 71.39 46.26
C ASN A 45 5.57 70.17 45.94
N ILE A 46 5.62 69.20 46.87
CA ILE A 46 6.50 68.03 46.79
C ILE A 46 5.94 67.08 45.74
N LYS A 47 6.74 66.73 44.73
CA LYS A 47 6.35 65.81 43.66
C LYS A 47 6.81 64.38 43.94
N ILE A 48 5.97 63.42 43.59
CA ILE A 48 6.28 61.99 43.64
C ILE A 48 6.58 61.54 42.22
N ILE A 49 7.77 61.03 41.93
CA ILE A 49 8.13 60.52 40.60
C ILE A 49 8.39 59.01 40.70
N TYR A 50 7.66 58.21 39.94
CA TYR A 50 7.88 56.77 39.79
C TYR A 50 8.19 56.46 38.32
N ASN A 51 9.35 55.83 38.06
CA ASN A 51 9.84 55.53 36.70
C ASN A 51 9.72 56.72 35.72
N GLY A 52 10.08 57.92 36.18
CA GLY A 52 10.04 59.15 35.38
C GLY A 52 8.66 59.80 35.21
N THR A 53 7.59 59.21 35.75
CA THR A 53 6.22 59.74 35.68
C THR A 53 5.79 60.29 37.03
N GLU A 54 5.14 61.47 37.03
CA GLU A 54 4.58 62.08 38.23
C GLU A 54 3.36 61.29 38.73
N VAL A 55 3.37 60.88 40.00
CA VAL A 55 2.26 60.21 40.66
C VAL A 55 1.31 61.27 41.21
N PRO A 56 0.07 61.36 40.72
CA PRO A 56 -0.87 62.39 41.17
C PRO A 56 -1.36 62.11 42.59
N TYR A 57 -1.64 63.18 43.32
CA TYR A 57 -2.26 63.15 44.65
C TYR A 57 -3.29 64.27 44.80
N ASP A 58 -4.16 64.13 45.80
CA ASP A 58 -5.13 65.17 46.19
C ASP A 58 -4.68 65.88 47.47
N ALA A 59 -5.40 66.93 47.87
CA ALA A 59 -5.06 67.70 49.08
C ALA A 59 -5.07 66.89 50.38
N LYS A 60 -5.72 65.71 50.42
CA LYS A 60 -5.75 64.84 51.61
C LYS A 60 -4.55 63.88 51.65
N THR A 61 -3.91 63.69 50.51
CA THR A 61 -2.78 62.78 50.31
C THR A 61 -1.55 63.53 49.77
N GLU A 62 -1.50 64.83 50.01
CA GLU A 62 -0.35 65.65 49.66
C GLU A 62 0.85 65.34 50.58
N PRO A 63 2.04 65.06 50.02
CA PRO A 63 3.25 64.90 50.81
C PRO A 63 3.64 66.18 51.56
N PHE A 64 4.24 66.01 52.73
CA PHE A 64 4.68 67.13 53.56
C PHE A 64 6.04 66.86 54.19
N MET A 65 6.72 67.91 54.62
CA MET A 65 7.91 67.81 55.47
C MET A 65 7.56 68.02 56.93
N LEU A 66 8.15 67.19 57.80
CA LEU A 66 8.12 67.33 59.25
C LEU A 66 9.55 67.14 59.75
N ASP A 67 10.07 68.14 60.48
CA ASP A 67 11.44 68.15 61.04
C ASP A 67 12.54 67.78 60.02
N GLY A 68 12.42 68.28 58.79
CA GLY A 68 13.38 68.03 57.70
C GLY A 68 13.21 66.67 56.99
N VAL A 69 12.21 65.87 57.35
CA VAL A 69 11.90 64.58 56.73
C VAL A 69 10.65 64.68 55.87
N THR A 70 10.72 64.20 54.63
CA THR A 70 9.55 64.11 53.73
C THR A 70 8.72 62.88 54.04
N TYR A 71 7.44 63.08 54.32
CA TYR A 71 6.45 62.03 54.54
C TYR A 71 5.56 61.90 53.31
N LEU A 72 5.43 60.67 52.83
CA LEU A 72 4.59 60.30 51.68
C LEU A 72 3.43 59.41 52.14
N PRO A 73 2.22 59.56 51.60
CA PRO A 73 1.16 58.60 51.86
C PRO A 73 1.54 57.21 51.33
N LEU A 74 1.64 56.26 52.25
CA LEU A 74 2.03 54.89 51.96
C LEU A 74 1.12 54.22 50.91
N ARG A 75 -0.17 54.57 50.86
CA ARG A 75 -1.10 54.04 49.85
C ARG A 75 -0.81 54.53 48.43
N LEU A 76 -0.36 55.78 48.28
CA LEU A 76 0.07 56.32 46.97
C LEU A 76 1.35 55.61 46.51
N ALA A 77 2.36 55.53 47.39
CA ALA A 77 3.59 54.83 47.11
C ALA A 77 3.35 53.33 46.80
N GLY A 78 2.52 52.67 47.60
CA GLY A 78 2.15 51.27 47.40
C GLY A 78 1.42 51.05 46.09
N THR A 79 0.48 51.93 45.72
CA THR A 79 -0.23 51.84 44.43
C THR A 79 0.72 52.01 43.25
N ALA A 80 1.65 52.97 43.32
CA ALA A 80 2.67 53.17 42.29
C ALA A 80 3.58 51.93 42.14
N LEU A 81 3.86 51.22 43.23
CA LEU A 81 4.66 49.98 43.26
C LEU A 81 3.84 48.69 43.02
N ASP A 82 2.60 48.83 42.55
CA ASP A 82 1.63 47.74 42.33
C ASP A 82 1.38 46.84 43.55
N LYS A 83 1.43 47.43 44.74
CA LYS A 83 1.07 46.77 46.00
C LYS A 83 -0.32 47.16 46.44
N LYS A 84 -0.99 46.24 47.12
CA LYS A 84 -2.23 46.50 47.87
C LYS A 84 -1.85 46.96 49.27
N VAL A 85 -2.35 48.13 49.69
CA VAL A 85 -2.13 48.67 51.04
C VAL A 85 -3.48 48.78 51.74
N ASP A 86 -3.68 48.07 52.85
CA ASP A 86 -4.92 48.06 53.62
C ASP A 86 -4.67 48.54 55.06
N TRP A 87 -5.66 49.23 55.65
CA TRP A 87 -5.63 49.60 57.06
C TRP A 87 -6.48 48.62 57.85
N ASP A 88 -5.85 47.90 58.77
CA ASP A 88 -6.53 47.02 59.74
C ASP A 88 -6.79 47.83 61.02
N GLY A 89 -7.97 48.45 61.07
CA GLY A 89 -8.37 49.31 62.18
C GLY A 89 -8.61 48.59 63.51
N THR A 90 -8.80 47.26 63.47
CA THR A 90 -8.99 46.41 64.65
C THR A 90 -7.64 46.15 65.33
N ASN A 91 -6.63 45.74 64.58
CA ASN A 91 -5.29 45.47 65.11
C ASN A 91 -4.34 46.69 65.07
N LYS A 92 -4.82 47.85 64.59
CA LYS A 92 -4.06 49.10 64.46
C LYS A 92 -2.77 48.92 63.64
N ARG A 93 -2.85 48.26 62.48
CA ARG A 93 -1.70 48.00 61.59
C ARG A 93 -2.02 48.32 60.13
N VAL A 94 -0.97 48.63 59.37
CA VAL A 94 -1.03 48.69 57.91
C VAL A 94 -0.57 47.36 57.34
N VAL A 95 -1.32 46.80 56.39
CA VAL A 95 -0.99 45.57 55.67
C VAL A 95 -0.60 45.94 54.24
N ILE A 96 0.57 45.47 53.79
CA ILE A 96 1.04 45.63 52.41
C ILE A 96 1.14 44.24 51.80
N ALA A 97 0.52 44.01 50.64
CA ALA A 97 0.52 42.72 49.96
C ALA A 97 0.74 42.88 48.45
N ASP A 98 1.32 41.86 47.82
CA ASP A 98 1.37 41.77 46.36
C ASP A 98 -0.05 41.55 45.78
N LYS A 99 -0.34 42.15 44.62
CA LYS A 99 -1.62 41.94 43.93
C LYS A 99 -1.70 40.65 43.12
N GLY A 100 -0.55 40.02 42.84
CA GLY A 100 -0.49 38.77 42.08
C GLY A 100 -1.00 37.57 42.87
N VAL A 101 -1.62 36.62 42.19
CA VAL A 101 -1.86 35.29 42.76
C VAL A 101 -0.49 34.60 42.90
N PRO A 102 -0.09 34.13 44.10
CA PRO A 102 1.11 33.33 44.24
C PRO A 102 1.02 32.12 43.30
N ILE A 103 1.99 31.96 42.41
CA ILE A 103 2.06 30.75 41.60
C ILE A 103 2.41 29.62 42.58
N ASP A 104 1.50 28.66 42.72
CA ASP A 104 1.75 27.51 43.57
C ASP A 104 2.88 26.66 42.97
N GLN A 105 4.01 26.62 43.67
CA GLN A 105 5.18 25.86 43.28
C GLN A 105 4.88 24.36 43.11
N SER A 106 3.82 23.85 43.77
CA SER A 106 3.34 22.47 43.59
C SER A 106 2.85 22.21 42.15
N THR A 107 2.18 23.19 41.54
CA THR A 107 1.65 23.11 40.17
C THR A 107 2.80 23.13 39.14
N VAL A 108 3.81 23.97 39.37
CA VAL A 108 5.00 24.03 38.52
C VAL A 108 5.77 22.70 38.55
N THR A 109 5.94 22.12 39.74
CA THR A 109 6.58 20.81 39.91
C THR A 109 5.78 19.70 39.21
N ALA A 110 4.46 19.69 39.33
CA ALA A 110 3.60 18.70 38.68
C ALA A 110 3.69 18.79 37.13
N LEU A 111 3.66 20.00 36.57
CA LEU A 111 3.82 20.20 35.12
C LEU A 111 5.19 19.76 34.63
N ASN A 112 6.27 20.05 35.36
CA ASN A 112 7.62 19.61 35.01
C ASN A 112 7.76 18.08 35.04
N ASN A 113 7.11 17.42 36.01
CA ASN A 113 7.07 15.96 36.06
C ASN A 113 6.33 15.39 34.84
N GLN A 114 5.18 15.97 34.46
CA GLN A 114 4.45 15.56 33.26
C GLN A 114 5.28 15.74 31.97
N ILE A 115 5.98 16.88 31.82
CA ILE A 115 6.86 17.13 30.68
C ILE A 115 7.97 16.07 30.60
N THR A 116 8.54 15.71 31.76
CA THR A 116 9.58 14.69 31.84
C THR A 116 9.04 13.32 31.41
N THR A 117 7.87 12.92 31.90
CA THR A 117 7.22 11.65 31.51
C THR A 117 6.92 11.62 30.02
N LEU A 118 6.28 12.66 29.47
CA LEU A 118 5.96 12.74 28.05
C LEU A 118 7.22 12.69 27.16
N THR A 119 8.32 13.31 27.61
CA THR A 119 9.59 13.26 26.88
C THR A 119 10.16 11.84 26.84
N GLN A 120 10.06 11.09 27.94
CA GLN A 120 10.49 9.68 27.99
C GLN A 120 9.63 8.78 27.11
N GLU A 121 8.30 8.95 27.15
CA GLU A 121 7.38 8.21 26.28
C GLU A 121 7.65 8.49 24.80
N LEU A 122 7.88 9.75 24.43
CA LEU A 122 8.23 10.14 23.07
C LEU A 122 9.53 9.49 22.59
N ASN A 123 10.55 9.44 23.43
CA ASN A 123 11.82 8.79 23.10
C ASN A 123 11.66 7.28 22.94
N THR A 124 10.83 6.65 23.79
CA THR A 124 10.51 5.22 23.69
C THR A 124 9.77 4.91 22.39
N ALA A 125 8.77 5.72 22.03
CA ALA A 125 8.02 5.57 20.78
C ALA A 125 8.93 5.76 19.55
N LYS A 126 9.85 6.72 19.59
CA LYS A 126 10.85 6.92 18.52
C LYS A 126 11.75 5.69 18.34
N ALA A 127 12.26 5.13 19.44
CA ALA A 127 13.08 3.92 19.39
C ALA A 127 12.31 2.74 18.80
N ALA A 128 11.05 2.55 19.20
CA ALA A 128 10.20 1.49 18.67
C ALA A 128 9.94 1.65 17.15
N ASN A 129 9.76 2.89 16.66
CA ASN A 129 9.63 3.14 15.22
C ASN A 129 10.92 2.79 14.47
N THR A 130 12.09 3.14 14.99
CA THR A 130 13.38 2.74 14.37
C THR A 130 13.51 1.22 14.28
N THR A 131 13.10 0.47 15.30
CA THR A 131 13.09 -1.00 15.25
C THR A 131 12.11 -1.55 14.21
N LYS A 132 10.92 -0.94 14.11
CA LYS A 132 9.93 -1.32 13.09
C LYS A 132 10.45 -1.06 11.68
N ASP A 133 11.09 0.08 11.43
CA ASP A 133 11.67 0.42 10.14
C ASP A 133 12.77 -0.58 9.73
N ALA A 134 13.63 -0.97 10.68
CA ALA A 134 14.64 -2.00 10.45
C ALA A 134 14.00 -3.37 10.12
N THR A 135 12.91 -3.72 10.81
CA THR A 135 12.17 -4.95 10.55
C THR A 135 11.51 -4.93 9.17
N ILE A 136 10.90 -3.80 8.78
CA ILE A 136 10.30 -3.62 7.46
C ILE A 136 11.37 -3.75 6.36
N ALA A 137 12.53 -3.12 6.54
CA ALA A 137 13.63 -3.23 5.59
C ALA A 137 14.11 -4.68 5.44
N GLN A 138 14.20 -5.43 6.54
CA GLN A 138 14.56 -6.85 6.51
C GLN A 138 13.50 -7.69 5.77
N LEU A 139 12.22 -7.51 6.10
CA LEU A 139 11.12 -8.22 5.44
C LEU A 139 11.04 -7.91 3.94
N GLN A 140 11.36 -6.68 3.53
CA GLN A 140 11.45 -6.32 2.11
C GLN A 140 12.57 -7.08 1.41
N LYS A 141 13.74 -7.21 2.05
CA LYS A 141 14.88 -7.97 1.52
C LYS A 141 14.53 -9.47 1.41
N ASP A 142 13.95 -10.04 2.45
CA ASP A 142 13.56 -11.46 2.45
C ASP A 142 12.52 -11.76 1.37
N ASN A 143 11.52 -10.89 1.19
CA ASN A 143 10.54 -11.00 0.11
C ASN A 143 11.19 -10.92 -1.29
N GLN A 144 12.23 -10.08 -1.46
CA GLN A 144 12.93 -10.00 -2.73
C GLN A 144 13.71 -11.29 -3.00
N THR A 145 14.44 -11.83 -2.01
CA THR A 145 15.16 -13.10 -2.14
C THR A 145 14.22 -14.25 -2.49
N LEU A 146 13.06 -14.35 -1.83
CA LEU A 146 12.07 -15.38 -2.15
C LEU A 146 11.55 -15.29 -3.59
N LYS A 147 11.33 -14.07 -4.10
CA LYS A 147 10.95 -13.86 -5.51
C LYS A 147 12.08 -14.27 -6.47
N ASP A 148 13.31 -13.92 -6.11
CA ASP A 148 14.48 -14.27 -6.92
C ASP A 148 14.67 -15.79 -6.96
N ASP A 149 14.56 -16.48 -5.82
CA ASP A 149 14.67 -17.94 -5.73
C ASP A 149 13.56 -18.65 -6.50
N ALA A 150 12.31 -18.17 -6.39
CA ALA A 150 11.18 -18.69 -7.16
C ALA A 150 11.41 -18.57 -8.69
N ASN A 151 12.02 -17.46 -9.14
CA ASN A 151 12.30 -17.24 -10.56
C ASN A 151 13.53 -18.01 -11.06
N LYS A 152 14.48 -18.34 -10.18
CA LYS A 152 15.80 -18.89 -10.54
C LYS A 152 15.89 -20.41 -10.48
N SER A 153 15.01 -21.10 -9.76
CA SER A 153 15.19 -22.55 -9.53
C SER A 153 14.74 -23.48 -10.66
N SER A 154 13.81 -23.06 -11.53
CA SER A 154 13.26 -23.94 -12.58
C SER A 154 13.49 -23.40 -14.00
N SER A 155 13.47 -22.07 -14.19
CA SER A 155 13.61 -21.49 -15.54
C SER A 155 15.04 -21.48 -16.07
N SER A 156 16.05 -21.23 -15.24
CA SER A 156 17.45 -21.21 -15.72
C SER A 156 17.98 -22.62 -15.95
N THR A 157 17.69 -23.56 -15.05
CA THR A 157 18.07 -24.96 -15.17
C THR A 157 17.43 -25.62 -16.39
N LEU A 158 16.14 -25.38 -16.65
CA LEU A 158 15.46 -25.88 -17.85
C LEU A 158 16.05 -25.27 -19.14
N LYS A 159 16.36 -23.97 -19.16
CA LYS A 159 17.02 -23.31 -20.30
C LYS A 159 18.46 -23.78 -20.52
N ASP A 160 19.19 -24.06 -19.44
CA ASP A 160 20.55 -24.60 -19.51
C ASP A 160 20.53 -26.02 -20.10
N LEU A 161 19.57 -26.84 -19.65
CA LEU A 161 19.31 -28.17 -20.18
C LEU A 161 18.87 -28.11 -21.65
N GLU A 162 17.93 -27.24 -22.03
CA GLU A 162 17.52 -27.05 -23.42
C GLU A 162 18.73 -26.72 -24.31
N ARG A 163 19.60 -25.80 -23.86
CA ARG A 163 20.84 -25.47 -24.58
C ARG A 163 21.79 -26.66 -24.66
N GLN A 164 21.85 -27.52 -23.64
CA GLN A 164 22.64 -28.73 -23.67
C GLN A 164 22.08 -29.76 -24.66
N LEU A 165 20.78 -30.04 -24.60
CA LEU A 165 20.14 -30.97 -25.53
C LEU A 165 20.34 -30.54 -26.98
N ASN A 166 20.21 -29.23 -27.28
CA ASN A 166 20.51 -28.73 -28.62
C ASN A 166 21.99 -28.89 -29.01
N ARG A 167 22.95 -28.80 -28.07
CA ARG A 167 24.36 -29.08 -28.40
C ARG A 167 24.59 -30.56 -28.71
N ASP A 168 23.94 -31.44 -27.96
CA ASP A 168 24.24 -32.86 -27.99
C ASP A 168 23.45 -33.59 -29.10
N TYR A 169 22.22 -33.14 -29.39
CA TYR A 169 21.26 -33.88 -30.21
C TYR A 169 20.83 -33.18 -31.51
N ARG A 170 21.13 -31.89 -31.71
CA ARG A 170 20.69 -31.15 -32.91
C ARG A 170 21.07 -31.84 -34.21
N ASP A 171 22.34 -32.16 -34.38
CA ASP A 171 22.87 -32.73 -35.63
C ASP A 171 22.99 -34.27 -35.58
N LYS A 172 22.60 -34.88 -34.47
CA LYS A 172 22.65 -36.34 -34.31
C LYS A 172 21.75 -37.00 -35.35
N ASN A 173 22.22 -38.11 -35.93
CA ASN A 173 21.54 -38.81 -37.02
C ASN A 173 21.20 -37.93 -38.24
N ASN A 174 21.89 -36.81 -38.45
CA ASN A 174 21.58 -35.82 -39.50
C ASN A 174 20.19 -35.18 -39.37
N ALA A 175 19.65 -35.14 -38.15
CA ALA A 175 18.31 -34.60 -37.86
C ALA A 175 18.24 -33.08 -38.11
N ASN A 176 19.29 -32.34 -37.74
CA ASN A 176 19.31 -30.87 -37.68
C ASN A 176 18.00 -30.36 -37.03
N ALA A 177 17.77 -30.84 -35.82
CA ALA A 177 16.58 -30.59 -35.04
C ALA A 177 16.80 -29.44 -34.07
N ASP A 178 15.80 -28.57 -33.92
CA ASP A 178 15.78 -27.58 -32.86
C ASP A 178 14.86 -28.09 -31.73
N ILE A 179 15.42 -28.19 -30.53
CA ILE A 179 14.75 -28.76 -29.36
C ILE A 179 14.33 -27.62 -28.42
N THR A 180 13.08 -27.61 -27.97
CA THR A 180 12.57 -26.64 -27.01
C THR A 180 11.95 -27.36 -25.82
N LEU A 181 12.27 -26.90 -24.61
CA LEU A 181 11.71 -27.41 -23.36
C LEU A 181 10.75 -26.40 -22.73
N LYS A 182 9.61 -26.87 -22.24
CA LYS A 182 8.65 -26.08 -21.46
C LYS A 182 8.18 -26.87 -20.25
N GLY A 183 7.58 -26.16 -19.30
CA GLY A 183 7.07 -26.74 -18.06
C GLY A 183 7.94 -26.41 -16.86
N ASP A 184 7.95 -27.32 -15.88
CA ASP A 184 8.71 -27.19 -14.63
C ASP A 184 9.54 -28.45 -14.33
N LYS A 185 9.95 -28.65 -13.08
CA LYS A 185 10.81 -29.77 -12.69
C LYS A 185 10.08 -31.12 -12.60
N ASN A 186 8.75 -31.12 -12.61
CA ASN A 186 7.91 -32.30 -12.47
C ASN A 186 7.16 -32.63 -13.76
N ASP A 187 6.92 -31.64 -14.62
CA ASP A 187 6.20 -31.81 -15.89
C ASP A 187 6.96 -31.07 -16.98
N ILE A 188 7.50 -31.81 -17.95
CA ILE A 188 8.37 -31.29 -19.00
C ILE A 188 7.79 -31.65 -20.38
N THR A 189 7.45 -30.61 -21.14
CA THR A 189 7.09 -30.77 -22.55
C THR A 189 8.31 -30.57 -23.45
N VAL A 190 8.59 -31.56 -24.30
CA VAL A 190 9.65 -31.54 -25.30
C VAL A 190 9.05 -31.29 -26.69
N THR A 191 9.50 -30.22 -27.37
CA THR A 191 9.19 -30.01 -28.79
C THR A 191 10.47 -30.16 -29.61
N ILE A 192 10.44 -31.00 -30.63
CA ILE A 192 11.57 -31.25 -31.53
C ILE A 192 11.13 -30.86 -32.94
N GLU A 193 11.75 -29.84 -33.53
CA GLU A 193 11.41 -29.34 -34.85
C GLU A 193 12.49 -29.70 -35.87
N LEU A 194 12.12 -30.44 -36.92
CA LEU A 194 12.98 -30.77 -38.06
C LEU A 194 12.15 -30.99 -39.32
N THR A 195 12.79 -31.13 -40.48
CA THR A 195 12.04 -31.43 -41.71
C THR A 195 11.55 -32.88 -41.71
N GLU A 196 10.35 -33.10 -42.25
CA GLU A 196 9.76 -34.46 -42.35
C GLU A 196 10.64 -35.44 -43.12
N SER A 197 11.32 -34.97 -44.18
CA SER A 197 12.30 -35.80 -44.91
C SER A 197 13.40 -36.32 -43.99
N ARG A 198 14.02 -35.43 -43.18
CA ARG A 198 15.09 -35.81 -42.26
C ARG A 198 14.60 -36.76 -41.18
N TRP A 199 13.38 -36.55 -40.68
CA TRP A 199 12.77 -37.48 -39.72
C TRP A 199 12.61 -38.87 -40.34
N ASN A 200 12.07 -38.95 -41.56
CA ASN A 200 11.82 -40.21 -42.26
C ASN A 200 13.10 -40.93 -42.74
N ASP A 201 14.20 -40.20 -42.94
CA ASP A 201 15.52 -40.77 -43.26
C ASP A 201 16.15 -41.51 -42.06
N ILE A 202 15.69 -41.23 -40.84
CA ILE A 202 16.10 -41.91 -39.62
C ILE A 202 15.28 -43.19 -39.47
N SER A 203 15.93 -44.35 -39.33
CA SER A 203 15.23 -45.63 -39.11
C SER A 203 14.40 -45.60 -37.82
N SER A 204 13.29 -46.32 -37.77
CA SER A 204 12.40 -46.29 -36.59
C SER A 204 13.10 -46.61 -35.27
N SER A 205 14.02 -47.57 -35.25
CA SER A 205 14.83 -47.86 -34.05
C SER A 205 15.74 -46.71 -33.63
N ARG A 206 16.23 -45.91 -34.58
CA ARG A 206 17.06 -44.73 -34.30
C ARG A 206 16.22 -43.51 -33.93
N GLN A 207 14.97 -43.43 -34.43
CA GLN A 207 14.00 -42.43 -33.98
C GLN A 207 13.68 -42.66 -32.51
N GLU A 208 13.38 -43.89 -32.12
CA GLU A 208 13.11 -44.29 -30.74
C GLU A 208 14.31 -44.00 -29.82
N SER A 209 15.49 -44.54 -30.15
CA SER A 209 16.71 -44.27 -29.37
C SER A 209 17.06 -42.78 -29.29
N TYR A 210 16.77 -41.98 -30.32
CA TYR A 210 16.99 -40.53 -30.29
C TYR A 210 16.11 -39.85 -29.24
N LEU A 211 14.84 -40.26 -29.13
CA LEU A 211 13.88 -39.70 -28.18
C LEU A 211 14.15 -40.21 -26.75
N GLU A 212 14.56 -41.47 -26.61
CA GLU A 212 14.99 -42.05 -25.33
C GLU A 212 16.23 -41.33 -24.79
N ASP A 213 17.23 -41.07 -25.63
CA ASP A 213 18.45 -40.37 -25.20
C ASP A 213 18.15 -38.95 -24.68
N ILE A 214 17.29 -38.21 -25.38
CA ILE A 214 16.82 -36.89 -24.95
C ILE A 214 16.07 -36.99 -23.61
N SER A 215 15.14 -37.94 -23.50
CA SER A 215 14.33 -38.14 -22.29
C SER A 215 15.20 -38.53 -21.09
N ASN A 216 16.19 -39.39 -21.30
CA ASN A 216 17.16 -39.80 -20.28
C ASN A 216 18.00 -38.63 -19.77
N ASP A 217 18.44 -37.71 -20.63
CA ASP A 217 19.18 -36.52 -20.21
C ASP A 217 18.31 -35.53 -19.43
N ILE A 218 17.02 -35.45 -19.77
CA ILE A 218 16.05 -34.70 -18.99
C ILE A 218 15.89 -35.32 -17.60
N LEU A 219 15.68 -36.64 -17.51
CA LEU A 219 15.53 -37.35 -16.24
C LEU A 219 16.79 -37.33 -15.36
N LYS A 220 18.00 -37.24 -15.94
CA LYS A 220 19.23 -37.01 -15.15
C LYS A 220 19.19 -35.71 -14.36
N THR A 221 18.54 -34.68 -14.91
CA THR A 221 18.40 -33.36 -14.28
C THR A 221 17.15 -33.29 -13.40
N PHE A 222 16.05 -33.86 -13.90
CA PHE A 222 14.72 -33.84 -13.30
C PHE A 222 14.20 -35.27 -13.14
N LYS A 223 14.72 -35.97 -12.13
CA LYS A 223 14.54 -37.43 -11.92
C LYS A 223 13.09 -37.93 -11.82
N ASP A 224 12.17 -37.06 -11.40
CA ASP A 224 10.76 -37.41 -11.16
C ASP A 224 9.85 -36.67 -12.16
N ALA A 225 10.40 -36.19 -13.28
CA ALA A 225 9.61 -35.46 -14.26
C ALA A 225 8.79 -36.41 -15.14
N ASP A 226 7.52 -36.08 -15.31
CA ASP A 226 6.67 -36.60 -16.38
C ASP A 226 7.08 -35.90 -17.68
N ILE A 227 7.34 -36.68 -18.74
CA ILE A 227 7.86 -36.15 -20.01
C ILE A 227 6.87 -36.46 -21.13
N GLU A 228 6.33 -35.40 -21.72
CA GLU A 228 5.53 -35.45 -22.93
C GLU A 228 6.27 -34.81 -24.09
N GLY A 229 6.24 -35.44 -25.25
CA GLY A 229 7.06 -35.08 -26.38
C GLY A 229 6.29 -34.99 -27.70
N THR A 230 6.70 -34.06 -28.56
CA THR A 230 6.19 -33.98 -29.93
C THR A 230 7.30 -33.64 -30.90
N VAL A 231 7.40 -34.44 -31.96
CA VAL A 231 8.23 -34.11 -33.13
C VAL A 231 7.36 -33.41 -34.17
N LYS A 232 7.81 -32.28 -34.68
CA LYS A 232 7.06 -31.46 -35.64
C LYS A 232 7.88 -31.20 -36.91
N ASN A 233 7.17 -31.13 -38.03
CA ASN A 233 7.72 -30.67 -39.29
C ASN A 233 7.96 -29.15 -39.23
N SER A 234 9.22 -28.74 -39.32
CA SER A 234 9.64 -27.33 -39.23
C SER A 234 9.05 -26.44 -40.34
N ASN A 235 8.59 -27.02 -41.46
CA ASN A 235 8.08 -26.24 -42.60
C ASN A 235 6.63 -25.80 -42.41
N ASN A 236 5.82 -26.57 -41.70
CA ASN A 236 4.37 -26.36 -41.59
C ASN A 236 3.80 -26.55 -40.17
N GLY A 237 4.62 -26.97 -39.20
CA GLY A 237 4.22 -27.20 -37.82
C GLY A 237 3.45 -28.51 -37.58
N ASN A 238 3.28 -29.36 -38.61
CA ASN A 238 2.53 -30.61 -38.49
C ASN A 238 3.24 -31.56 -37.52
N LYS A 239 2.46 -32.22 -36.65
CA LYS A 239 2.99 -33.26 -35.77
C LYS A 239 3.33 -34.50 -36.60
N LEU A 240 4.55 -35.01 -36.41
CA LEU A 240 5.06 -36.24 -37.05
C LEU A 240 4.90 -37.44 -36.12
N VAL A 241 5.17 -37.24 -34.83
CA VAL A 241 5.01 -38.25 -33.77
C VAL A 241 4.80 -37.55 -32.43
N THR A 242 4.03 -38.18 -31.55
CA THR A 242 3.94 -37.84 -30.13
C THR A 242 4.54 -38.98 -29.31
N PHE A 243 5.11 -38.64 -28.16
CA PHE A 243 5.72 -39.64 -27.30
C PHE A 243 5.60 -39.29 -25.82
N GLU A 244 5.58 -40.30 -24.98
CA GLU A 244 5.66 -40.17 -23.52
C GLU A 244 6.86 -40.97 -23.03
N ALA A 245 7.60 -40.45 -22.04
CA ALA A 245 8.69 -41.20 -21.42
C ALA A 245 8.32 -41.63 -20.00
N ASP A 246 8.57 -42.91 -19.69
CA ASP A 246 8.40 -43.41 -18.33
C ASP A 246 9.55 -42.95 -17.41
N SER A 247 9.39 -43.16 -16.09
CA SER A 247 10.42 -42.85 -15.09
C SER A 247 11.79 -43.55 -15.29
N LYS A 248 11.90 -44.49 -16.23
CA LYS A 248 13.14 -45.19 -16.60
C LYS A 248 13.71 -44.67 -17.93
N GLY A 249 13.06 -43.69 -18.55
CA GLY A 249 13.44 -43.09 -19.83
C GLY A 249 13.09 -43.95 -21.05
N ASN A 250 12.27 -44.98 -20.90
CA ASN A 250 11.72 -45.70 -22.06
C ASN A 250 10.62 -44.86 -22.69
N VAL A 251 10.58 -44.80 -24.01
CA VAL A 251 9.66 -43.93 -24.73
C VAL A 251 8.56 -44.77 -25.40
N ASP A 252 7.29 -44.43 -25.13
CA ASP A 252 6.15 -44.94 -25.90
C ASP A 252 5.85 -43.99 -27.07
N LEU A 253 5.78 -44.54 -28.29
CA LEU A 253 5.71 -43.77 -29.53
C LEU A 253 4.34 -43.93 -30.18
N GLU A 254 3.59 -42.84 -30.24
CA GLU A 254 2.38 -42.76 -31.05
C GLU A 254 2.69 -42.10 -32.40
N LYS A 255 2.96 -42.94 -33.41
CA LYS A 255 3.17 -42.47 -34.79
C LYS A 255 1.88 -41.87 -35.34
N LEU A 256 1.88 -40.56 -35.57
CA LEU A 256 0.80 -39.86 -36.23
C LEU A 256 1.02 -39.99 -37.75
N SER A 257 0.33 -40.95 -38.38
CA SER A 257 0.46 -41.14 -39.82
C SER A 257 -0.01 -39.90 -40.57
N SER A 258 0.81 -39.40 -41.49
CA SER A 258 0.39 -38.44 -42.53
C SER A 258 -0.75 -38.98 -43.39
N LYS A 259 -0.95 -40.31 -43.41
CA LYS A 259 -2.14 -40.94 -43.98
C LYS A 259 -3.30 -40.84 -42.99
N VAL A 260 -4.27 -39.99 -43.32
CA VAL A 260 -5.64 -40.19 -42.86
C VAL A 260 -6.10 -41.54 -43.41
N ASP A 261 -6.62 -42.44 -42.57
CA ASP A 261 -7.27 -43.66 -43.08
C ASP A 261 -8.56 -43.25 -43.79
N LEU A 262 -8.45 -42.99 -45.09
CA LEU A 262 -9.55 -42.57 -45.95
C LEU A 262 -10.66 -43.63 -46.00
N SER A 263 -10.33 -44.91 -45.78
CA SER A 263 -11.32 -45.98 -45.74
C SER A 263 -12.13 -45.94 -44.46
N GLU A 264 -11.47 -45.71 -43.32
CA GLU A 264 -12.14 -45.49 -42.05
C GLU A 264 -12.98 -44.21 -42.09
N LEU A 265 -12.45 -43.13 -42.65
CA LEU A 265 -13.15 -41.85 -42.78
C LEU A 265 -14.42 -41.98 -43.61
N LYS A 266 -14.34 -42.64 -44.78
CA LYS A 266 -15.53 -42.96 -45.60
C LYS A 266 -16.55 -43.75 -44.79
N ARG A 267 -16.11 -44.75 -44.02
CA ARG A 267 -16.99 -45.60 -43.20
C ARG A 267 -17.66 -44.81 -42.08
N VAL A 268 -16.97 -43.89 -41.43
CA VAL A 268 -17.55 -43.01 -40.38
C VAL A 268 -18.63 -42.11 -40.98
N LEU A 269 -18.31 -41.44 -42.09
CA LEU A 269 -19.26 -40.58 -42.79
C LEU A 269 -20.53 -41.33 -43.20
N LEU A 270 -20.39 -42.52 -43.81
CA LEU A 270 -21.56 -43.34 -44.17
C LEU A 270 -22.39 -43.74 -42.94
N ASN A 271 -21.76 -44.25 -41.89
CA ASN A 271 -22.47 -44.72 -40.69
C ASN A 271 -23.21 -43.60 -39.95
N ASP A 272 -22.57 -42.44 -39.79
CA ASP A 272 -23.17 -41.33 -39.06
C ASP A 272 -24.25 -40.64 -39.90
N PHE A 273 -24.08 -40.61 -41.23
CA PHE A 273 -25.08 -40.07 -42.13
C PHE A 273 -26.33 -40.94 -42.21
N ASP A 274 -26.17 -42.26 -42.40
CA ASP A 274 -27.28 -43.22 -42.46
C ASP A 274 -28.14 -43.21 -41.18
N ARG A 275 -27.52 -42.92 -40.02
CA ARG A 275 -28.23 -42.80 -38.74
C ARG A 275 -28.98 -41.48 -38.57
N LYS A 276 -28.43 -40.39 -39.09
CA LYS A 276 -28.97 -39.03 -38.87
C LYS A 276 -30.01 -38.65 -39.92
N TYR A 277 -29.90 -39.18 -41.14
CA TYR A 277 -30.62 -38.70 -42.32
C TYR A 277 -31.31 -39.82 -43.11
N ASN A 278 -32.25 -40.53 -42.48
CA ASN A 278 -32.95 -41.69 -43.05
C ASN A 278 -33.72 -41.44 -44.36
N ASN A 279 -33.95 -40.17 -44.73
CA ASN A 279 -34.74 -39.78 -45.89
C ASN A 279 -33.89 -39.36 -47.10
N VAL A 280 -32.56 -39.34 -46.97
CA VAL A 280 -31.64 -38.92 -48.05
C VAL A 280 -30.45 -39.86 -48.07
N SER A 281 -30.24 -40.53 -49.19
CA SER A 281 -29.07 -41.40 -49.38
C SER A 281 -27.93 -40.58 -49.99
N ILE A 282 -26.79 -40.55 -49.30
CA ILE A 282 -25.57 -39.90 -49.76
C ILE A 282 -24.42 -40.90 -49.77
N ASP A 283 -23.76 -41.05 -50.93
CA ASP A 283 -22.47 -41.75 -51.00
C ASP A 283 -21.33 -40.74 -50.93
N PHE A 284 -20.19 -41.18 -50.40
CA PHE A 284 -19.02 -40.34 -50.20
C PHE A 284 -17.80 -40.90 -50.92
N SER A 285 -17.06 -40.03 -51.57
CA SER A 285 -15.68 -40.26 -52.00
C SER A 285 -14.78 -39.29 -51.26
N VAL A 286 -13.77 -39.82 -50.58
CA VAL A 286 -12.81 -39.03 -49.80
C VAL A 286 -11.41 -39.26 -50.35
N LYS A 287 -10.66 -38.17 -50.50
CA LYS A 287 -9.27 -38.17 -51.00
C LYS A 287 -8.45 -37.13 -50.26
N GLY A 288 -7.14 -37.29 -50.25
CA GLY A 288 -6.22 -36.35 -49.60
C GLY A 288 -5.50 -36.97 -48.40
N ASP A 289 -5.08 -36.13 -47.47
CA ASP A 289 -4.23 -36.49 -46.33
C ASP A 289 -4.52 -35.58 -45.12
N SER A 290 -3.67 -35.61 -44.09
CA SER A 290 -3.86 -34.81 -42.86
C SER A 290 -3.78 -33.29 -43.09
N SER A 291 -3.23 -32.84 -44.22
CA SER A 291 -3.16 -31.42 -44.59
C SER A 291 -4.45 -30.91 -45.22
N GLU A 292 -5.06 -31.69 -46.11
CA GLU A 292 -6.33 -31.36 -46.77
C GLU A 292 -7.07 -32.63 -47.17
N VAL A 293 -8.29 -32.81 -46.67
CA VAL A 293 -9.21 -33.83 -47.16
C VAL A 293 -10.24 -33.17 -48.07
N THR A 294 -10.39 -33.76 -49.26
CA THR A 294 -11.48 -33.43 -50.19
C THR A 294 -12.58 -34.49 -50.10
N VAL A 295 -13.83 -34.03 -49.99
CA VAL A 295 -15.03 -34.86 -49.91
C VAL A 295 -15.91 -34.58 -51.11
N ASP A 296 -16.18 -35.60 -51.90
CA ASP A 296 -17.18 -35.58 -52.94
C ASP A 296 -18.41 -36.37 -52.41
N ALA A 297 -19.52 -35.68 -52.16
CA ALA A 297 -20.77 -36.26 -51.65
C ALA A 297 -21.80 -36.37 -52.79
N TYR A 298 -22.38 -37.55 -52.99
CA TYR A 298 -23.26 -37.86 -54.12
C TYR A 298 -24.68 -38.13 -53.65
N VAL A 299 -25.65 -37.32 -54.10
CA VAL A 299 -27.04 -37.37 -53.67
C VAL A 299 -28.00 -37.24 -54.86
N LYS A 300 -29.20 -37.82 -54.80
CA LYS A 300 -30.23 -37.59 -55.83
C LYS A 300 -30.67 -36.12 -55.83
N THR A 301 -30.88 -35.54 -57.01
CA THR A 301 -31.22 -34.12 -57.11
C THR A 301 -32.57 -33.81 -56.45
N ASP A 302 -33.56 -34.69 -56.60
CA ASP A 302 -34.88 -34.52 -55.99
C ASP A 302 -34.82 -34.61 -54.46
N ASP A 303 -34.07 -35.58 -53.92
CA ASP A 303 -33.87 -35.74 -52.47
C ASP A 303 -33.19 -34.49 -51.90
N TRP A 304 -32.12 -34.00 -52.54
CA TRP A 304 -31.45 -32.77 -52.13
C TRP A 304 -32.37 -31.55 -52.21
N ASN A 305 -33.18 -31.43 -53.27
CA ASN A 305 -34.09 -30.30 -53.44
C ASN A 305 -35.27 -30.32 -52.46
N SER A 306 -35.65 -31.50 -51.96
CA SER A 306 -36.66 -31.63 -50.91
C SER A 306 -36.20 -31.10 -49.55
N LEU A 307 -34.89 -30.96 -49.33
CA LEU A 307 -34.31 -30.46 -48.09
C LEU A 307 -34.43 -28.94 -47.97
N THR A 308 -34.76 -28.49 -46.75
CA THR A 308 -34.68 -27.08 -46.38
C THR A 308 -33.24 -26.57 -46.37
N TYR A 309 -33.08 -25.25 -46.46
CA TYR A 309 -31.78 -24.60 -46.33
C TYR A 309 -31.03 -25.02 -45.05
N TYR A 310 -31.73 -25.08 -43.91
CA TYR A 310 -31.15 -25.50 -42.64
C TYR A 310 -30.67 -26.95 -42.66
N GLN A 311 -31.42 -27.87 -43.28
CA GLN A 311 -30.99 -29.26 -43.41
C GLN A 311 -29.76 -29.39 -44.31
N LYS A 312 -29.72 -28.64 -45.42
CA LYS A 312 -28.55 -28.61 -46.33
C LYS A 312 -27.29 -28.10 -45.64
N ASN A 313 -27.40 -27.05 -44.83
CA ASN A 313 -26.27 -26.53 -44.06
C ASN A 313 -25.82 -27.52 -42.98
N ARG A 314 -26.77 -28.11 -42.24
CA ARG A 314 -26.45 -29.06 -41.16
C ARG A 314 -25.72 -30.30 -41.68
N ILE A 315 -26.11 -30.81 -42.86
CA ILE A 315 -25.40 -31.90 -43.53
C ILE A 315 -23.94 -31.52 -43.80
N GLN A 316 -23.69 -30.32 -44.35
CA GLN A 316 -22.33 -29.86 -44.64
C GLN A 316 -21.50 -29.67 -43.37
N GLU A 317 -22.10 -29.13 -42.30
CA GLU A 317 -21.45 -28.97 -41.00
C GLU A 317 -21.14 -30.31 -40.32
N ASP A 318 -22.05 -31.28 -40.37
CA ASP A 318 -21.85 -32.63 -39.85
C ASP A 318 -20.66 -33.30 -40.56
N ILE A 319 -20.62 -33.24 -41.90
CA ILE A 319 -19.50 -33.80 -42.69
C ILE A 319 -18.17 -33.15 -42.27
N ILE A 320 -18.12 -31.82 -42.14
CA ILE A 320 -16.92 -31.12 -41.69
C ILE A 320 -16.51 -31.58 -40.28
N SER A 321 -17.46 -31.65 -39.35
CA SER A 321 -17.22 -32.06 -37.97
C SER A 321 -16.64 -33.47 -37.88
N ASP A 322 -17.22 -34.43 -38.60
CA ASP A 322 -16.80 -35.83 -38.57
C ASP A 322 -15.37 -36.00 -39.10
N ILE A 323 -14.95 -35.17 -40.06
CA ILE A 323 -13.59 -35.18 -40.62
C ILE A 323 -12.60 -34.46 -39.72
N ARG A 324 -12.99 -33.32 -39.13
CA ARG A 324 -12.12 -32.57 -38.21
C ARG A 324 -11.73 -33.37 -36.98
N ASN A 325 -12.62 -34.25 -36.51
CA ASN A 325 -12.34 -35.18 -35.41
C ASN A 325 -11.27 -36.23 -35.74
N LYS A 326 -10.73 -36.23 -36.97
CA LYS A 326 -9.66 -37.12 -37.44
C LYS A 326 -8.33 -36.39 -37.70
N ASN A 327 -8.08 -35.29 -36.99
CA ASN A 327 -6.82 -34.53 -37.04
C ASN A 327 -6.46 -33.98 -38.44
N VAL A 328 -7.46 -33.56 -39.21
CA VAL A 328 -7.30 -32.95 -40.54
C VAL A 328 -7.26 -31.42 -40.43
N SER A 329 -6.28 -30.80 -41.11
CA SER A 329 -6.07 -29.35 -41.04
C SER A 329 -7.08 -28.53 -41.86
N ARG A 330 -7.52 -29.04 -43.03
CA ARG A 330 -8.42 -28.36 -43.95
C ARG A 330 -9.42 -29.33 -44.56
N VAL A 331 -10.65 -28.90 -44.73
CA VAL A 331 -11.69 -29.70 -45.42
C VAL A 331 -12.22 -28.91 -46.60
N LYS A 332 -12.28 -29.55 -47.76
CA LYS A 332 -13.03 -29.06 -48.92
C LYS A 332 -14.05 -30.10 -49.31
N GLY A 333 -15.25 -29.67 -49.64
CA GLY A 333 -16.22 -30.61 -50.15
C GLY A 333 -17.21 -30.04 -51.13
N ILE A 334 -17.71 -30.94 -51.96
CA ILE A 334 -18.65 -30.65 -53.02
C ILE A 334 -19.78 -31.68 -52.91
N VAL A 335 -21.01 -31.18 -52.94
CA VAL A 335 -22.20 -32.01 -53.08
C VAL A 335 -22.54 -32.06 -54.56
N HIS A 336 -22.57 -33.26 -55.13
CA HIS A 336 -22.87 -33.55 -56.52
C HIS A 336 -24.22 -34.26 -56.65
N SER A 337 -24.92 -33.99 -57.75
CA SER A 337 -26.00 -34.87 -58.21
C SER A 337 -25.41 -36.21 -58.61
N ASN A 338 -25.93 -37.31 -58.06
CA ASN A 338 -25.52 -38.66 -58.46
C ASN A 338 -26.06 -39.08 -59.84
N GLU A 339 -26.92 -38.27 -60.46
CA GLU A 339 -27.55 -38.56 -61.75
C GLU A 339 -26.75 -37.97 -62.92
N ASN A 340 -26.18 -36.77 -62.73
CA ASN A 340 -25.48 -36.04 -63.80
C ASN A 340 -24.18 -35.37 -63.36
N ASN A 341 -23.73 -35.59 -62.11
CA ASN A 341 -22.51 -35.03 -61.54
C ASN A 341 -22.45 -33.49 -61.52
N SER A 342 -23.61 -32.81 -61.57
CA SER A 342 -23.69 -31.35 -61.41
C SER A 342 -23.47 -30.96 -59.95
N THR A 343 -22.81 -29.82 -59.74
CA THR A 343 -22.58 -29.28 -58.39
C THR A 343 -23.87 -28.70 -57.82
N LEU A 344 -24.29 -29.24 -56.67
CA LEU A 344 -25.47 -28.81 -55.91
C LEU A 344 -25.10 -27.87 -54.76
N ALA A 345 -23.93 -28.06 -54.15
CA ALA A 345 -23.39 -27.20 -53.10
C ALA A 345 -21.87 -27.38 -52.96
N THR A 346 -21.21 -26.42 -52.31
CA THR A 346 -19.79 -26.48 -51.94
C THR A 346 -19.63 -26.06 -50.48
N PHE A 347 -18.75 -26.73 -49.74
CA PHE A 347 -18.44 -26.42 -48.36
C PHE A 347 -16.93 -26.47 -48.13
N ASN A 348 -16.47 -25.72 -47.14
CA ASN A 348 -15.07 -25.69 -46.76
C ASN A 348 -14.91 -25.32 -45.27
N TYR A 349 -13.78 -25.75 -44.71
CA TYR A 349 -13.32 -25.37 -43.39
C TYR A 349 -11.81 -25.11 -43.43
#